data_AF-A0A2N1PZN6-F1
#
_entry.id   AF-A0A2N1PZN6-F1
#
_cell.length_a   1.000
_cell.length_b   1.000
_cell.length_c   1.000
_cell.angle_alpha   90.00
_cell.angle_beta   90.00
_cell.angle_gamma   90.00
#
_symmetry.space_group_name_H-M   'P 1'
#
loop_
_entity.id
_entity.type
_entity.pdbx_description
1 polymer ?
#
loop_
_entity_poly.entity_id
_entity_poly.type
_entity_poly.pdbx_seq_one_letter_code
_entity_poly.pdbx_strand_id
1 'polypeptide(L)' 'MDQIIYFTSLIIFFAILLRILNALHIENKFEKMKIWEIKAAYFIISLIGAHMLAEIMVKVSSLLSFLEG' A
#
# COMPACT_ATOMS: atom_id res chain seq x y z
N MET A 1 4.28 -17.94 9.90
CA MET A 1 4.81 -17.35 8.64
C MET A 1 3.93 -16.22 8.16
N ASP A 2 2.60 -16.37 8.20
CA ASP A 2 1.63 -15.41 7.66
C ASP A 2 1.78 -13.99 8.17
N GLN A 3 2.07 -13.78 9.47
CA GLN A 3 2.33 -12.45 10.01
C GLN A 3 3.56 -11.78 9.37
N ILE A 4 4.63 -12.56 9.12
CA ILE A 4 5.85 -12.06 8.49
C ILE A 4 5.56 -11.68 7.04
N ILE A 5 4.83 -12.54 6.31
CA ILE A 5 4.41 -12.27 4.93
C ILE A 5 3.55 -11.02 4.88
N TYR A 6 2.55 -10.93 5.76
CA TYR A 6 1.68 -9.77 5.89
C TYR A 6 2.46 -8.47 6.14
N PHE A 7 3.29 -8.41 7.18
CA PHE A 7 4.02 -7.19 7.54
C PHE A 7 5.03 -6.80 6.46
N THR A 8 5.73 -7.77 5.88
CA THR A 8 6.70 -7.52 4.80
C THR A 8 5.99 -6.98 3.56
N SER A 9 4.90 -7.63 3.14
CA SER A 9 4.07 -7.18 2.01
C SER A 9 3.44 -5.81 2.27
N LEU A 10 2.95 -5.56 3.49
CA LEU A 10 2.36 -4.28 3.87
C LEU A 10 3.38 -3.14 3.69
N ILE A 11 4.60 -3.29 4.23
CA ILE A 11 5.64 -2.27 4.12
C ILE A 11 6.04 -2.04 2.66
N ILE A 12 6.23 -3.12 1.88
CA ILE A 12 6.63 -3.03 0.48
C ILE A 12 5.54 -2.34 -0.34
N PHE A 13 4.29 -2.80 -0.26
CA PHE A 13 3.19 -2.23 -1.03
C PHE A 13 2.88 -0.80 -0.60
N PHE A 14 3.01 -0.48 0.69
CA PHE A 14 2.85 0.90 1.18
C PHE A 14 3.89 1.83 0.56
N ALA A 15 5.17 1.44 0.58
CA ALA A 15 6.24 2.24 -0.01
C ALA A 15 6.04 2.44 -1.52
N ILE A 16 5.60 1.40 -2.24
CA ILE A 16 5.31 1.46 -3.69
C ILE A 16 4.14 2.40 -3.96
N LEU A 17 2.99 2.20 -3.30
CA LEU A 17 1.79 3.02 -3.51
C LEU A 17 2.03 4.49 -3.16
N LEU A 18 2.72 4.76 -2.05
CA LEU A 18 3.06 6.10 -1.64
C LEU A 18 3.98 6.78 -2.66
N ARG A 19 4.95 6.05 -3.22
CA ARG A 19 5.81 6.57 -4.28
C ARG A 19 5.03 6.87 -5.56
N ILE A 20 4.10 6.00 -5.94
CA ILE A 20 3.23 6.20 -7.12
C ILE A 20 2.37 7.45 -6.93
N LEU A 21 1.67 7.59 -5.80
CA LEU A 21 0.79 8.73 -5.54
C LEU A 21 1.58 10.05 -5.49
N ASN A 22 2.76 10.08 -4.86
CA ASN A 22 3.62 11.25 -4.89
C ASN A 22 4.10 11.60 -6.31
N ALA A 23 4.38 10.60 -7.15
CA ALA A 23 4.81 10.83 -8.54
C ALA A 23 3.70 11.39 -9.44
N LEU A 24 2.42 11.21 -9.07
CA LEU A 24 1.29 11.80 -9.80
C LEU A 24 1.21 13.32 -9.64
N HIS A 25 1.93 13.89 -8.65
CA HIS A 25 2.01 15.33 -8.41
C HIS A 25 0.64 16.03 -8.43
N ILE A 26 -0.42 15.36 -7.97
CA ILE A 26 -1.79 15.90 -7.98
C ILE A 26 -1.84 17.17 -7.14
N GLU A 27 -1.01 17.28 -6.09
CA GLU A 27 -0.85 18.47 -5.26
C GLU A 27 -0.51 19.74 -6.05
N ASN A 28 0.17 19.63 -7.19
CA ASN A 28 0.53 20.78 -8.02
C ASN A 28 -0.68 21.39 -8.76
N LYS A 29 -1.81 20.69 -8.80
CA LYS A 29 -3.05 21.17 -9.42
C LYS A 29 -3.98 21.88 -8.43
N PHE A 30 -3.66 21.90 -7.13
CA PHE A 30 -4.49 22.49 -6.09
C PHE A 30 -3.82 23.73 -5.46
N GLU A 31 -4.62 24.58 -4.82
CA GLU A 31 -4.12 25.75 -4.11
C GLU A 31 -3.14 25.35 -2.98
N LYS A 32 -2.09 26.17 -2.79
CA LYS A 32 -0.99 25.88 -1.84
C LYS A 32 -1.44 25.56 -0.41
N MET A 33 -2.61 26.07 0.03
CA MET A 33 -3.15 25.79 1.36
C MET A 33 -3.60 24.34 1.56
N LYS A 34 -3.84 23.56 0.49
CA LYS A 34 -4.34 22.18 0.57
C LYS A 34 -3.27 21.11 0.34
N ILE A 35 -2.00 21.50 0.15
CA ILE A 35 -0.91 20.55 -0.15
C ILE A 35 -0.75 19.52 0.99
N TRP A 36 -0.92 19.93 2.24
CA TRP A 36 -0.77 19.03 3.38
C TRP A 36 -1.91 18.00 3.46
N GLU A 37 -3.15 18.43 3.20
CA GLU A 37 -4.32 17.55 3.12
C GLU A 37 -4.15 16.50 2.02
N ILE A 38 -3.61 16.89 0.86
CA ILE A 38 -3.36 15.99 -0.27
C ILE A 38 -2.28 14.95 0.09
N LYS A 39 -1.20 15.38 0.74
CA LYS A 39 -0.16 14.46 1.23
C LYS A 39 -0.69 13.48 2.26
N ALA A 40 -1.57 13.94 3.17
CA ALA A 40 -2.25 13.06 4.13
C ALA A 40 -3.17 12.06 3.41
N ALA A 41 -3.90 12.50 2.38
CA ALA A 41 -4.71 11.62 1.56
C ALA A 41 -3.86 10.55 0.86
N TYR A 42 -2.71 10.90 0.29
CA TYR A 42 -1.80 9.92 -0.31
C TYR A 42 -1.34 8.87 0.70
N PHE A 43 -0.99 9.29 1.91
CA PHE A 43 -0.59 8.38 2.98
C PHE A 43 -1.72 7.40 3.33
N ILE A 44 -2.93 7.90 3.57
CA ILE A 44 -4.09 7.09 3.94
C ILE A 44 -4.46 6.11 2.82
N ILE A 45 -4.55 6.60 1.58
CA ILE A 45 -4.88 5.76 0.40
C ILE A 45 -3.83 4.67 0.21
N SER A 46 -2.54 5.02 0.37
CA SER A 46 -1.45 4.04 0.26
C SER A 46 -1.54 2.99 1.36
N LEU A 47 -1.88 3.37 2.59
CA LEU A 47 -1.99 2.45 3.72
C LEU A 47 -3.15 1.46 3.53
N ILE A 48 -4.31 1.96 3.10
CA ILE A 48 -5.48 1.12 2.80
C ILE A 48 -5.16 0.15 1.64
N GLY A 49 -4.59 0.67 0.54
CA GLY A 49 -4.23 -0.16 -0.61
C GLY A 49 -3.18 -1.22 -0.25
N ALA A 50 -2.18 -0.86 0.56
CA ALA A 50 -1.15 -1.78 1.02
C ALA A 50 -1.73 -2.88 1.91
N HIS A 51 -2.66 -2.54 2.80
CA HIS A 51 -3.36 -3.52 3.64
C HIS A 51 -4.13 -4.54 2.79
N MET A 52 -4.91 -4.08 1.81
CA MET A 52 -5.65 -4.97 0.91
C MET A 52 -4.72 -5.91 0.12
N LEU A 53 -3.61 -5.38 -0.42
CA LEU A 53 -2.63 -6.18 -1.16
C LEU A 53 -1.87 -7.17 -0.26
N ALA A 54 -1.56 -6.79 0.98
CA ALA A 54 -0.94 -7.67 1.96
C ALA A 54 -1.85 -8.84 2.33
N GLU A 55 -3.15 -8.59 2.54
CA GLU A 55 -4.12 -9.68 2.79
C GLU A 55 -4.23 -10.64 1.60
N ILE A 56 -4.22 -10.12 0.37
CA ILE A 56 -4.20 -10.95 -0.83
C ILE A 56 -2.95 -11.82 -0.84
N MET A 57 -1.78 -11.27 -0.52
CA MET A 57 -0.53 -12.02 -0.50
C MET A 57 -0.53 -13.16 0.52
N VAL A 58 -1.11 -12.94 1.71
CA VAL A 58 -1.30 -14.00 2.71
C VAL A 58 -2.20 -15.12 2.16
N LYS A 59 -3.32 -14.78 1.52
CA LYS A 59 -4.23 -15.77 0.90
C LYS A 59 -3.54 -16.56 -0.21
N VAL A 60 -2.76 -15.90 -1.06
CA VAL A 60 -1.97 -16.54 -2.12
C VAL A 60 -0.92 -17.47 -1.52
N SER A 61 -0.20 -17.05 -0.49
CA SER A 61 0.78 -17.89 0.18
C SER A 61 0.14 -19.12 0.83
N SER A 62 -1.02 -18.96 1.46
CA SER A 62 -1.76 -20.07 2.05
C SER A 62 -2.20 -21.08 0.98
N LEU A 63 -2.75 -20.60 -0.14
CA LEU A 63 -3.13 -21.44 -1.27
C LEU A 63 -1.93 -22.20 -1.85
N LEU A 64 -0.78 -21.54 -2.02
CA LEU A 64 0.43 -22.16 -2.52
C LEU A 64 0.89 -23.29 -1.59
N SER A 65 0.92 -23.03 -0.27
CA SER A 65 1.33 -24.02 0.72
C SER A 65 0.41 -25.24 0.76
N PHE A 66 -0.88 -25.07 0.42
CA PHE A 66 -1.83 -26.18 0.28
C PHE A 66 -1.59 -27.02 -0.97
N LEU A 67 -1.12 -26.42 -2.08
CA LEU A 67 -0.86 -27.13 -3.34
C LEU A 67 0.47 -27.90 -3.33
N GLU A 68 1.42 -27.48 -2.50
CA GLU A 68 2.74 -28.13 -2.36
C GLU A 68 2.74 -29.30 -1.35
N GLY A 69 1.66 -29.50 -0.59
CA GLY A 69 1.47 -30.60 0.37
C GLY A 69 0.69 -31.78 -0.22
#